data_AF-A0A534K6Q1-F1
#
_entry.id   AF-A0A534K6Q1-F1
#
_cell.length_a   1.000
_cell.length_b   1.000
_cell.length_c   1.000
_cell.angle_alpha   90.00
_cell.angle_beta   90.00
_cell.angle_gamma   90.00
#
_symmetry.space_group_name_H-M   'P 1'
#
loop_
_entity.id
_entity.type
_entity.pdbx_description
1 polymer ?
#
loop_
_entity_poly.entity_id
_entity_poly.type
_entity_poly.pdbx_seq_one_letter_code
_entity_poly.pdbx_strand_id
1 'polypeptide(L)'
;MSHLVEAIEAEARGDFATALEHYANLTESGSSLDRVGIFQALARCHEKLGRLGEAGVWRRRAGQAYLRLKDDEMAQDERQYLALVEYRNAVQDLHGDPSLKEVANEYAAVLKDNFSGGAEGLTHEGLFAGAFFRALGDHLTAAKYFFDTAEVMSEQASTSGDADLRQATILAYERAMDSATKAGRADVARVAQMRAYDLRQTK
;
A
#
# COMPACT_ATOMS: atom_id res chain seq x y z
N MET A 1 13.74 -24.86 24.44
CA MET A 1 13.87 -23.38 24.43
C MET A 1 12.98 -22.87 23.31
N SER A 2 12.24 -21.78 23.54
CA SER A 2 11.15 -21.37 22.64
C SER A 2 11.71 -20.87 21.30
N HIS A 3 11.19 -21.35 20.17
CA HIS A 3 11.56 -20.90 18.83
C HIS A 3 11.53 -19.36 18.70
N LEU A 4 10.68 -18.66 19.45
CA LEU A 4 10.58 -17.21 19.38
C LEU A 4 11.86 -16.50 19.83
N VAL A 5 12.47 -16.96 20.92
CA VAL A 5 13.70 -16.36 21.45
C VAL A 5 14.86 -16.60 20.48
N GLU A 6 15.00 -17.84 20.01
CA GLU A 6 16.03 -18.21 19.03
C GLU A 6 15.88 -17.41 17.73
N ALA A 7 14.64 -17.21 17.24
CA ALA A 7 14.38 -16.41 16.05
C ALA A 7 14.80 -14.95 16.21
N ILE A 8 14.42 -14.31 17.33
CA ILE A 8 14.75 -12.92 17.62
C ILE A 8 16.27 -12.73 17.78
N GLU A 9 16.94 -13.64 18.48
CA GLU A 9 18.39 -13.57 18.63
C GLU A 9 19.13 -13.77 17.31
N ALA A 10 18.67 -14.68 16.46
CA ALA A 10 19.22 -14.86 15.12
C ALA A 10 19.01 -13.60 14.25
N GLU A 11 17.80 -13.03 14.25
CA GLU A 11 17.49 -11.78 13.52
C GLU A 11 18.38 -10.62 14.01
N ALA A 12 18.56 -10.48 15.33
CA ALA A 12 19.39 -9.43 15.93
C ALA A 12 20.88 -9.54 15.55
N ARG A 13 21.36 -10.77 15.26
CA ARG A 13 22.73 -11.01 14.76
C ARG A 13 22.85 -10.89 13.24
N GLY A 14 21.74 -10.64 12.53
CA GLY A 14 21.69 -10.63 11.06
C GLY A 14 21.70 -12.03 10.42
N ASP A 15 21.53 -13.10 11.21
CA ASP A 15 21.39 -14.46 10.70
C ASP A 15 19.92 -14.74 10.33
N PHE A 16 19.49 -14.11 9.24
CA PHE A 16 18.11 -14.18 8.77
C PHE A 16 17.71 -15.57 8.27
N ALA A 17 18.68 -16.42 7.90
CA ALA A 17 18.39 -17.79 7.49
C ALA A 17 17.93 -18.63 8.69
N THR A 18 18.69 -18.60 9.79
CA THR A 18 18.32 -19.26 11.04
C THR A 18 17.05 -18.65 11.64
N ALA A 19 16.90 -17.32 11.61
CA ALA A 19 15.70 -16.67 12.10
C ALA A 19 14.44 -17.15 11.37
N LEU A 20 14.51 -17.30 10.04
CA LEU A 20 13.41 -17.80 9.21
C LEU A 20 13.02 -19.22 9.62
N GLU A 21 13.97 -20.13 9.81
CA GLU A 21 13.69 -21.50 10.26
C GLU A 21 12.91 -21.51 11.58
N HIS A 22 13.32 -20.69 12.55
CA HIS A 22 12.63 -20.60 13.83
C HIS A 22 11.25 -19.93 13.71
N TYR A 23 11.12 -18.81 12.99
CA TYR A 23 9.83 -18.14 12.78
C TYR A 23 8.82 -19.03 12.03
N ALA A 24 9.27 -19.88 11.10
CA ALA A 24 8.39 -20.79 10.37
C ALA A 24 7.69 -21.80 11.29
N ASN A 25 8.31 -22.19 12.42
CA ASN A 25 7.70 -23.08 13.40
C ASN A 25 6.61 -22.38 14.26
N LEU A 26 6.44 -21.07 14.12
CA LEU A 26 5.53 -20.26 14.93
C LEU A 26 4.30 -19.79 14.15
N THR A 27 4.16 -20.15 12.87
CA THR A 27 3.07 -19.65 12.00
C THR A 27 1.67 -20.06 12.45
N GLU A 28 1.56 -21.08 13.31
CA GLU A 28 0.30 -21.57 13.87
C GLU A 28 0.22 -21.39 15.39
N SER A 29 1.26 -20.82 16.01
CA SER A 29 1.35 -20.64 17.47
C SER A 29 0.86 -19.27 17.91
N GLY A 30 0.42 -19.16 19.17
CA GLY A 30 0.02 -17.89 19.79
C GLY A 30 -1.37 -17.40 19.40
N SER A 31 -1.67 -16.16 19.80
CA SER A 31 -2.91 -15.47 19.42
C SER A 31 -2.94 -15.15 17.91
N SER A 32 -4.09 -14.73 17.40
CA SER A 32 -4.20 -14.30 15.99
C SER A 32 -3.27 -13.13 15.69
N LEU A 33 -3.15 -12.18 16.62
CA LEU A 33 -2.26 -11.04 16.49
C LEU A 33 -0.78 -11.45 16.53
N ASP A 34 -0.40 -12.40 17.39
CA ASP A 34 0.98 -12.92 17.41
C ASP A 34 1.35 -13.51 16.05
N ARG A 35 0.45 -14.28 15.43
CA ARG A 35 0.68 -14.87 14.09
C ARG A 35 0.90 -13.81 13.01
N VAL A 36 0.22 -12.67 13.08
CA VAL A 36 0.47 -11.54 12.16
C VAL A 36 1.92 -11.06 12.30
N GLY A 37 2.39 -10.87 13.53
CA GLY A 37 3.78 -10.50 13.81
C GLY A 37 4.80 -11.53 13.30
N ILE A 38 4.48 -12.83 13.39
CA ILE A 38 5.31 -13.90 12.82
C ILE A 38 5.35 -13.81 11.28
N PHE A 39 4.22 -13.57 10.61
CA PHE A 39 4.19 -13.39 9.15
C PHE A 39 5.01 -12.18 8.70
N GLN A 40 4.93 -11.07 9.44
CA GLN A 40 5.76 -9.89 9.18
C GLN A 40 7.26 -10.18 9.40
N ALA A 41 7.61 -10.95 10.42
CA ALA A 41 9.00 -11.35 10.67
C ALA A 41 9.56 -12.25 9.56
N LEU A 42 8.76 -13.20 9.08
CA LEU A 42 9.11 -14.03 7.92
C LEU A 42 9.32 -13.18 6.66
N ALA A 43 8.42 -12.23 6.39
CA ALA A 43 8.56 -11.31 5.27
C ALA A 43 9.87 -10.51 5.34
N ARG A 44 10.18 -9.91 6.49
CA ARG A 44 11.45 -9.17 6.68
C ARG A 44 12.67 -10.06 6.48
N CYS A 45 12.68 -11.28 7.04
CA CYS A 45 13.82 -12.19 6.88
C CYS A 45 14.04 -12.53 5.40
N HIS A 46 12.97 -12.84 4.65
CA HIS A 46 13.06 -13.08 3.22
C HIS A 46 13.56 -11.86 2.44
N GLU A 47 13.06 -10.66 2.76
CA GLU A 47 13.52 -9.39 2.16
C GLU A 47 15.02 -9.19 2.39
N LYS A 48 15.50 -9.37 3.64
CA LYS A 48 16.94 -9.22 3.98
C LYS A 48 17.83 -10.26 3.31
N LEU A 49 17.28 -11.41 2.92
CA LEU A 49 17.95 -12.43 2.13
C LEU A 49 17.83 -12.22 0.60
N GLY A 50 17.20 -11.13 0.15
CA GLY A 50 16.99 -10.83 -1.27
C GLY A 50 15.91 -11.68 -1.95
N ARG A 51 15.07 -12.37 -1.17
CA ARG A 51 14.02 -13.28 -1.62
C ARG A 51 12.67 -12.56 -1.69
N LEU A 52 12.55 -11.61 -2.62
CA LEU A 52 11.40 -10.70 -2.68
C LEU A 52 10.08 -11.42 -2.96
N GLY A 53 10.06 -12.43 -3.84
CA GLY A 53 8.82 -13.17 -4.13
C GLY A 53 8.24 -13.81 -2.87
N GLU A 54 9.09 -14.45 -2.07
CA GLU A 54 8.70 -15.06 -0.80
C GLU A 54 8.34 -14.01 0.26
N ALA A 55 9.06 -12.88 0.31
CA ALA A 55 8.71 -11.76 1.19
C ALA A 55 7.29 -11.25 0.88
N GLY A 56 6.97 -11.08 -0.41
CA GLY A 56 5.65 -10.68 -0.87
C GLY A 56 4.54 -11.66 -0.51
N VAL A 57 4.80 -12.98 -0.59
CA VAL A 57 3.84 -14.00 -0.13
C VAL A 57 3.54 -13.87 1.36
N TRP A 58 4.57 -13.63 2.19
CA TRP A 58 4.37 -13.45 3.62
C TRP A 58 3.69 -12.12 3.97
N ARG A 59 3.99 -11.02 3.26
CA ARG A 59 3.26 -9.75 3.38
C ARG A 59 1.79 -9.90 3.03
N ARG A 60 1.47 -10.59 1.93
CA ARG A 60 0.08 -10.94 1.57
C ARG A 60 -0.62 -11.70 2.71
N ARG A 61 0.06 -12.70 3.30
CA ARG A 61 -0.48 -13.46 4.45
C ARG A 61 -0.69 -12.58 5.68
N ALA A 62 0.24 -11.68 5.99
CA ALA A 62 0.08 -10.71 7.08
C ALA A 62 -1.13 -9.79 6.86
N GLY A 63 -1.29 -9.25 5.66
CA GLY A 63 -2.46 -8.44 5.29
C GLY A 63 -3.78 -9.21 5.42
N GLN A 64 -3.84 -10.44 4.92
CA GLN A 64 -5.00 -11.32 5.10
C GLN A 64 -5.28 -11.63 6.58
N ALA A 65 -4.25 -11.80 7.39
CA ALA A 65 -4.39 -12.11 8.81
C ALA A 65 -4.90 -10.91 9.61
N TYR A 66 -4.44 -9.68 9.32
CA TYR A 66 -5.03 -8.46 9.88
C TYR A 66 -6.53 -8.38 9.62
N LEU A 67 -6.98 -8.61 8.38
CA LEU A 67 -8.40 -8.54 8.03
C LEU A 67 -9.28 -9.59 8.74
N ARG A 68 -8.68 -10.68 9.24
CA ARG A 68 -9.39 -11.74 9.98
C ARG A 68 -9.41 -11.50 11.49
N LEU A 69 -8.67 -10.52 12.01
CA LEU A 69 -8.74 -10.15 13.42
C LEU A 69 -10.15 -9.65 13.75
N LYS A 70 -10.60 -10.00 14.95
CA LYS A 70 -11.87 -9.53 15.50
C LYS A 70 -11.72 -8.15 16.12
N ASP A 71 -12.83 -7.45 16.31
CA ASP A 71 -12.86 -6.12 16.93
C ASP A 71 -12.30 -6.10 18.35
N ASP A 72 -12.42 -7.19 19.11
CA ASP A 72 -11.86 -7.33 20.45
C ASP A 72 -10.34 -7.61 20.46
N GLU A 73 -9.78 -8.04 19.32
CA GLU A 73 -8.33 -8.19 19.12
C GLU A 73 -7.70 -6.89 18.61
N MET A 74 -8.37 -6.18 17.69
CA MET A 74 -7.92 -4.91 17.10
C MET A 74 -9.09 -4.18 16.45
N ALA A 75 -9.16 -2.85 16.61
CA ALA A 75 -10.21 -2.03 16.00
C ALA A 75 -10.24 -2.17 14.48
N GLN A 76 -11.43 -2.03 13.88
CA GLN A 76 -11.63 -2.29 12.45
C GLN A 76 -10.82 -1.36 11.54
N ASP A 77 -10.82 -0.08 11.85
CA ASP A 77 -10.05 0.95 11.14
C ASP A 77 -8.54 0.67 11.21
N GLU A 78 -8.04 0.34 12.39
CA GLU A 78 -6.63 0.00 12.60
C GLU A 78 -6.21 -1.23 11.79
N ARG A 79 -6.95 -2.34 11.88
CA ARG A 79 -6.60 -3.56 11.13
C ARG A 79 -6.75 -3.38 9.61
N GLN A 80 -7.70 -2.56 9.15
CA GLN A 80 -7.85 -2.24 7.73
C GLN A 80 -6.67 -1.42 7.20
N TYR A 81 -6.20 -0.45 7.98
CA TYR A 81 -5.03 0.35 7.62
C TYR A 81 -3.74 -0.49 7.62
N LEU A 82 -3.53 -1.32 8.64
CA LEU A 82 -2.36 -2.19 8.70
C LEU A 82 -2.38 -3.25 7.59
N ALA A 83 -3.54 -3.82 7.27
CA ALA A 83 -3.69 -4.70 6.12
C ALA A 83 -3.34 -3.98 4.80
N LEU A 84 -3.78 -2.73 4.64
CA LEU A 84 -3.47 -1.92 3.45
C LEU A 84 -1.96 -1.75 3.26
N VAL A 85 -1.24 -1.44 4.33
CA VAL A 85 0.23 -1.31 4.32
C VAL A 85 0.90 -2.63 3.92
N GLU A 86 0.43 -3.76 4.46
CA GLU A 86 0.97 -5.08 4.09
C GLU A 86 0.71 -5.43 2.63
N TYR A 87 -0.49 -5.16 2.12
CA TYR A 87 -0.80 -5.40 0.70
C TYR A 87 0.00 -4.49 -0.23
N ARG A 88 0.19 -3.22 0.12
CA ARG A 88 1.07 -2.31 -0.63
C ARG A 88 2.47 -2.91 -0.75
N ASN A 89 3.03 -3.33 0.39
CA ASN A 89 4.36 -3.92 0.44
C ASN A 89 4.41 -5.25 -0.35
N ALA A 90 3.33 -6.05 -0.34
CA ALA A 90 3.24 -7.30 -1.08
C ALA A 90 3.25 -7.08 -2.60
N VAL A 91 2.47 -6.12 -3.11
CA VAL A 91 2.41 -5.85 -4.55
C VAL A 91 3.71 -5.24 -5.11
N GLN A 92 4.50 -4.56 -4.26
CA GLN A 92 5.84 -4.10 -4.63
C GLN A 92 6.81 -5.27 -4.77
N ASP A 93 6.83 -6.16 -3.78
CA ASP A 93 7.73 -7.32 -3.75
C ASP A 93 7.42 -8.34 -4.86
N LEU A 94 6.15 -8.50 -5.21
CA LEU A 94 5.67 -9.44 -6.23
C LEU A 94 5.73 -8.85 -7.65
N HIS A 95 6.45 -7.75 -7.87
CA HIS A 95 6.56 -7.20 -9.21
C HIS A 95 7.19 -8.20 -10.20
N GLY A 96 6.46 -8.52 -11.27
CA GLY A 96 6.87 -9.54 -12.24
C GLY A 96 6.54 -10.99 -11.85
N ASP A 97 6.00 -11.23 -10.65
CA ASP A 97 5.53 -12.54 -10.23
C ASP A 97 4.15 -12.87 -10.84
N PRO A 98 3.90 -14.13 -11.28
CA PRO A 98 2.60 -14.52 -11.86
C PRO A 98 1.39 -14.29 -10.94
N SER A 99 1.59 -14.33 -9.61
CA SER A 99 0.54 -14.11 -8.62
C SER A 99 0.14 -12.63 -8.48
N LEU A 100 0.93 -11.68 -9.00
CA LEU A 100 0.72 -10.24 -8.81
C LEU A 100 -0.70 -9.78 -9.16
N LYS A 101 -1.30 -10.34 -10.21
CA LYS A 101 -2.66 -9.97 -10.62
C LYS A 101 -3.71 -10.28 -9.55
N GLU A 102 -3.57 -11.43 -8.88
CA GLU A 102 -4.46 -11.81 -7.79
C GLU A 102 -4.26 -10.88 -6.58
N VAL A 103 -3.00 -10.66 -6.18
CA VAL A 103 -2.67 -9.79 -5.04
C VAL A 103 -3.05 -8.33 -5.29
N ALA A 104 -2.94 -7.86 -6.53
CA ALA A 104 -3.40 -6.54 -6.93
C ALA A 104 -4.92 -6.36 -6.75
N ASN A 105 -5.72 -7.41 -7.01
CA ASN A 105 -7.16 -7.37 -6.76
C ASN A 105 -7.47 -7.31 -5.26
N GLU A 106 -6.75 -8.07 -4.43
CA GLU A 106 -6.89 -8.01 -2.97
C GLU A 106 -6.52 -6.62 -2.44
N TYR A 107 -5.40 -6.08 -2.91
CA TYR A 107 -4.97 -4.72 -2.59
C TYR A 107 -6.02 -3.67 -3.00
N ALA A 108 -6.59 -3.78 -4.21
CA ALA A 108 -7.65 -2.87 -4.67
C ALA A 108 -8.91 -2.94 -3.79
N ALA A 109 -9.26 -4.12 -3.28
CA ALA A 109 -10.40 -4.28 -2.37
C ALA A 109 -10.15 -3.58 -1.04
N VAL A 110 -8.98 -3.79 -0.43
CA VAL A 110 -8.61 -3.14 0.85
C VAL A 110 -8.47 -1.63 0.69
N LEU A 111 -7.87 -1.17 -0.41
CA LEU A 111 -7.83 0.25 -0.77
C LEU A 111 -9.23 0.86 -0.83
N LYS A 112 -10.16 0.20 -1.53
CA LYS A 112 -11.53 0.70 -1.68
C LYS A 112 -12.21 0.91 -0.33
N ASP A 113 -12.02 -0.03 0.60
CA ASP A 113 -12.62 0.07 1.93
C ASP A 113 -11.99 1.19 2.75
N ASN A 114 -10.66 1.33 2.72
CA ASN A 114 -9.94 2.41 3.42
C ASN A 114 -10.26 3.80 2.82
N PHE A 115 -10.42 3.90 1.50
CA PHE A 115 -10.78 5.15 0.81
C PHE A 115 -12.28 5.46 0.82
N SER A 116 -13.11 4.63 1.45
CA SER A 116 -14.58 4.83 1.46
C SER A 116 -15.00 6.13 2.15
N GLY A 117 -14.22 6.59 3.14
CA GLY A 117 -14.38 7.89 3.80
C GLY A 117 -13.68 9.06 3.11
N GLY A 118 -12.99 8.82 1.99
CA GLY A 118 -12.15 9.81 1.31
C GLY A 118 -10.64 9.48 1.40
N ALA A 119 -9.82 10.33 0.78
CA ALA A 119 -8.35 10.14 0.72
C ALA A 119 -7.58 10.87 1.85
N GLU A 120 -8.30 11.48 2.80
CA GLU A 120 -7.70 12.18 3.94
C GLU A 120 -6.88 11.22 4.80
N GLY A 121 -5.64 11.60 5.14
CA GLY A 121 -4.69 10.71 5.83
C GLY A 121 -4.10 9.59 4.97
N LEU A 122 -4.52 9.44 3.71
CA LEU A 122 -4.11 8.36 2.79
C LEU A 122 -3.43 8.88 1.51
N THR A 123 -2.92 10.11 1.52
CA THR A 123 -2.35 10.75 0.32
C THR A 123 -1.16 9.96 -0.25
N HIS A 124 -0.23 9.51 0.59
CA HIS A 124 0.87 8.66 0.14
C HIS A 124 0.38 7.36 -0.49
N GLU A 125 -0.61 6.73 0.12
CA GLU A 125 -1.18 5.46 -0.33
C GLU A 125 -1.92 5.62 -1.66
N GLY A 126 -2.68 6.71 -1.85
CA GLY A 126 -3.38 6.98 -3.10
C GLY A 126 -2.44 7.33 -4.26
N LEU A 127 -1.36 8.07 -4.00
CA LEU A 127 -0.31 8.30 -5.01
C LEU A 127 0.38 6.98 -5.41
N PHE A 128 0.68 6.12 -4.43
CA PHE A 128 1.23 4.79 -4.69
C PHE A 128 0.25 3.97 -5.54
N ALA A 129 -1.01 3.86 -5.13
CA ALA A 129 -2.05 3.10 -5.82
C ALA A 129 -2.21 3.59 -7.27
N GLY A 130 -2.28 4.91 -7.47
CA GLY A 130 -2.32 5.53 -8.79
C GLY A 130 -1.15 5.10 -9.67
N ALA A 131 0.07 5.17 -9.15
CA ALA A 131 1.28 4.77 -9.89
C ALA A 131 1.31 3.27 -10.19
N PHE A 132 0.95 2.44 -9.21
CA PHE A 132 0.93 0.99 -9.31
C PHE A 132 -0.06 0.50 -10.37
N PHE A 133 -1.34 0.89 -10.28
CA PHE A 133 -2.35 0.47 -11.25
C PHE A 133 -2.08 1.03 -12.65
N ARG A 134 -1.48 2.23 -12.75
CA ARG A 134 -1.03 2.78 -14.03
C ARG A 134 0.04 1.90 -14.69
N ALA A 135 0.98 1.38 -13.91
CA ALA A 135 2.03 0.48 -14.40
C ALA A 135 1.46 -0.87 -14.86
N LEU A 136 0.39 -1.35 -14.22
CA LEU A 136 -0.34 -2.56 -14.63
C LEU A 136 -1.27 -2.34 -15.85
N GLY A 137 -1.40 -1.11 -16.34
CA GLY A 137 -2.30 -0.77 -17.44
C GLY A 137 -3.76 -0.59 -17.02
N ASP A 138 -4.08 -0.69 -15.73
CA ASP A 138 -5.40 -0.32 -15.20
C ASP A 138 -5.48 1.20 -15.02
N HIS A 139 -5.64 1.87 -16.16
CA HIS A 139 -5.69 3.32 -16.23
C HIS A 139 -6.94 3.92 -15.60
N LEU A 140 -8.03 3.16 -15.47
CA LEU A 140 -9.26 3.65 -14.84
C LEU A 140 -9.07 3.76 -13.32
N THR A 141 -8.58 2.69 -12.70
CA THR A 141 -8.29 2.67 -11.26
C THR A 141 -7.19 3.67 -10.92
N ALA A 142 -6.14 3.76 -11.75
CA ALA A 142 -5.08 4.74 -11.58
C ALA A 142 -5.59 6.18 -11.60
N ALA A 143 -6.44 6.53 -12.57
CA ALA A 143 -7.01 7.86 -12.69
C ALA A 143 -7.80 8.26 -11.45
N LYS A 144 -8.60 7.33 -10.90
CA LYS A 144 -9.38 7.55 -9.68
C LYS A 144 -8.46 7.92 -8.51
N TYR A 145 -7.48 7.08 -8.19
CA TYR A 145 -6.65 7.31 -7.00
C TYR A 145 -5.77 8.55 -7.13
N PHE A 146 -5.20 8.82 -8.32
CA PHE A 146 -4.49 10.08 -8.53
C PHE A 146 -5.40 11.30 -8.35
N PHE A 147 -6.62 11.26 -8.89
CA PHE A 147 -7.55 12.39 -8.82
C PHE A 147 -8.04 12.65 -7.39
N ASP A 148 -8.55 11.63 -6.71
CA ASP A 148 -9.10 11.76 -5.36
C ASP A 148 -8.02 12.23 -4.37
N THR A 149 -6.80 11.74 -4.51
CA THR A 149 -5.67 12.19 -3.70
C THR A 149 -5.26 13.63 -4.02
N ALA A 150 -5.26 14.00 -5.31
CA ALA A 150 -4.96 15.37 -5.70
C ALA A 150 -6.00 16.37 -5.16
N GLU A 151 -7.29 16.03 -5.13
CA GLU A 151 -8.32 16.89 -4.53
C GLU A 151 -8.03 17.17 -3.05
N VAL A 152 -7.70 16.15 -2.25
CA VAL A 152 -7.35 16.33 -0.83
C VAL A 152 -6.09 17.18 -0.66
N MET A 153 -5.06 16.95 -1.49
CA MET A 153 -3.83 17.75 -1.41
C MET A 153 -4.03 19.20 -1.89
N SER A 154 -5.01 19.46 -2.75
CA SER A 154 -5.24 20.79 -3.35
C SER A 154 -5.68 21.85 -2.35
N GLU A 155 -6.48 21.46 -1.35
CA GLU A 155 -6.95 22.37 -0.30
C GLU A 155 -5.77 22.91 0.52
N GLN A 156 -4.84 22.03 0.88
CA GLN A 156 -3.61 22.41 1.59
C GLN A 156 -2.63 23.15 0.67
N ALA A 157 -2.47 22.71 -0.58
CA ALA A 157 -1.56 23.34 -1.55
C ALA A 157 -1.94 24.79 -1.91
N SER A 158 -3.24 25.11 -1.89
CA SER A 158 -3.74 26.45 -2.23
C SER A 158 -3.60 27.46 -1.10
N THR A 159 -3.38 27.01 0.14
CA THR A 159 -3.41 27.86 1.34
C THR A 159 -2.09 27.89 2.12
N SER A 160 -1.28 26.83 2.06
CA SER A 160 -0.06 26.67 2.88
C SER A 160 1.15 27.48 2.40
N GLY A 161 1.16 27.91 1.14
CA GLY A 161 2.36 28.50 0.51
C GLY A 161 3.50 27.49 0.26
N ASP A 162 3.27 26.20 0.49
CA ASP A 162 4.23 25.12 0.24
C ASP A 162 4.32 24.83 -1.26
N ALA A 163 5.43 25.23 -1.87
CA ALA A 163 5.69 25.06 -3.29
C ALA A 163 5.86 23.60 -3.69
N ASP A 164 6.43 22.76 -2.82
CA ASP A 164 6.67 21.35 -3.10
C ASP A 164 5.35 20.57 -3.06
N LEU A 165 4.51 20.85 -2.05
CA LEU A 165 3.15 20.30 -1.99
C LEU A 165 2.34 20.72 -3.23
N ARG A 166 2.39 22.01 -3.61
CA ARG A 166 1.71 22.51 -4.81
C ARG A 166 2.16 21.77 -6.07
N GLN A 167 3.47 21.60 -6.25
CA GLN A 167 4.02 20.90 -7.40
C GLN A 167 3.64 19.42 -7.41
N ALA A 168 3.64 18.76 -6.25
CA ALA A 168 3.20 17.37 -6.10
C ALA A 168 1.71 17.21 -6.46
N THR A 169 0.85 18.13 -6.01
CA THR A 169 -0.59 18.14 -6.35
C THR A 169 -0.82 18.34 -7.84
N ILE A 170 -0.11 19.29 -8.47
CA ILE A 170 -0.17 19.50 -9.93
C ILE A 170 0.21 18.21 -10.65
N LEU A 171 1.32 17.58 -10.27
CA LEU A 171 1.77 16.34 -10.88
C LEU A 171 0.73 15.22 -10.71
N ALA A 172 0.09 15.10 -9.55
CA ALA A 172 -0.96 14.10 -9.32
C ALA A 172 -2.15 14.32 -10.26
N TYR A 173 -2.63 15.55 -10.44
CA TYR A 173 -3.69 15.85 -11.42
C TYR A 173 -3.26 15.55 -12.86
N GLU A 174 -2.02 15.85 -13.25
CA GLU A 174 -1.52 15.50 -14.59
C GLU A 174 -1.49 13.99 -14.81
N ARG A 175 -1.07 13.22 -13.80
CA ARG A 175 -1.11 11.75 -13.86
C ARG A 175 -2.54 11.21 -13.90
N ALA A 176 -3.47 11.85 -13.20
CA ALA A 176 -4.90 11.54 -13.28
C ALA A 176 -5.44 11.81 -14.70
N MET A 177 -5.11 12.96 -15.29
CA MET A 177 -5.49 13.34 -16.65
C MET A 177 -4.98 12.34 -17.69
N ASP A 178 -3.68 12.00 -17.65
CA ASP A 178 -3.06 11.04 -18.56
C ASP A 178 -3.76 9.68 -18.49
N SER A 179 -3.99 9.20 -17.27
CA SER A 179 -4.61 7.88 -17.04
C SER A 179 -6.08 7.89 -17.45
N ALA A 180 -6.83 8.94 -17.12
CA ALA A 180 -8.22 9.11 -17.52
C ALA A 180 -8.37 9.14 -19.05
N THR A 181 -7.47 9.83 -19.75
CA THR A 181 -7.45 9.86 -21.22
C THR A 181 -7.27 8.47 -21.81
N LYS A 182 -6.31 7.69 -21.30
CA LYS A 182 -6.08 6.30 -21.74
C LYS A 182 -7.24 5.37 -21.41
N ALA A 183 -7.97 5.64 -20.33
CA ALA A 183 -9.17 4.91 -19.93
C ALA A 183 -10.44 5.35 -20.67
N GLY A 184 -10.36 6.30 -21.61
CA GLY A 184 -11.53 6.83 -22.33
C GLY A 184 -12.43 7.74 -21.49
N ARG A 185 -11.95 8.27 -20.37
CA ARG A 185 -12.66 9.15 -19.43
C ARG A 185 -12.31 10.62 -19.68
N ALA A 186 -12.73 11.13 -20.83
CA ALA A 186 -12.48 12.52 -21.25
C ALA A 186 -13.16 13.57 -20.36
N ASP A 187 -14.21 13.18 -19.63
CA ASP A 187 -14.82 13.97 -18.56
C ASP A 187 -13.82 14.22 -17.42
N VAL A 188 -13.27 13.16 -16.84
CA VAL A 188 -12.30 13.23 -15.72
C VAL A 188 -11.00 13.90 -16.17
N ALA A 189 -10.52 13.58 -17.38
CA ALA A 189 -9.30 14.17 -17.91
C ALA A 189 -9.36 15.70 -17.99
N ARG A 190 -10.49 16.25 -18.48
CA ARG A 190 -10.70 17.70 -18.57
C ARG A 190 -10.76 18.37 -17.20
N VAL A 191 -11.41 17.74 -16.23
CA VAL A 191 -11.48 18.28 -14.86
C VAL A 191 -10.09 18.29 -14.23
N ALA A 192 -9.34 17.19 -14.32
CA ALA A 192 -7.97 17.12 -13.80
C ALA A 192 -7.05 18.17 -14.45
N GLN A 193 -7.17 18.38 -15.77
CA GLN A 193 -6.43 19.43 -16.48
C GLN A 193 -6.76 20.83 -15.95
N MET A 194 -8.05 21.13 -15.75
CA MET A 194 -8.50 22.42 -15.23
C MET A 194 -7.96 22.65 -13.81
N ARG A 195 -8.06 21.66 -12.92
CA ARG A 195 -7.54 21.74 -11.54
C ARG A 195 -6.03 22.00 -11.50
N ALA A 196 -5.26 21.28 -12.32
CA ALA A 196 -3.82 21.50 -12.43
C ALA A 196 -3.48 22.92 -12.93
N TYR A 197 -4.26 23.43 -13.89
CA TYR A 197 -4.10 24.80 -14.40
C TYR A 197 -4.41 25.84 -13.32
N ASP A 198 -5.53 25.72 -12.62
CA ASP A 198 -5.94 26.67 -11.58
C ASP A 198 -4.90 26.75 -10.47
N LEU A 199 -4.35 25.61 -10.05
CA LEU A 199 -3.34 25.55 -8.99
C LEU A 199 -2.01 26.19 -9.42
N ARG A 200 -1.67 26.19 -10.71
CA ARG A 200 -0.50 26.94 -11.24
C ARG A 200 -0.68 28.45 -11.21
N GLN A 201 -1.92 28.92 -11.32
CA GLN A 201 -2.23 30.36 -11.28
C GLN A 201 -2.32 30.89 -9.84
N THR A 202 -2.41 30.00 -8.85
CA THR A 202 -2.42 30.36 -7.44
C THR A 202 -1.00 30.77 -7.04
N LYS A 203 -0.84 32.01 -6.55
CA LYS A 203 0.44 32.58 -6.11
C LYS A 203 0.82 32.03 -4.74
#